data_AF-A0A832GMK0-F1
#
_entry.id   AF-A0A832GMK0-F1
#
_cell.length_a   1.000
_cell.length_b   1.000
_cell.length_c   1.000
_cell.angle_alpha   90.00
_cell.angle_beta   90.00
_cell.angle_gamma   90.00
#
_symmetry.space_group_name_H-M   'P 1'
#
loop_
_entity.id
_entity.type
_entity.pdbx_description
1 polymer ?
#
loop_
_entity_poly.entity_id
_entity_poly.type
_entity_poly.pdbx_seq_one_letter_code
_entity_poly.pdbx_strand_id
1 'polypeptide(L)' 'DGISLTVVDVGDDWFTVWIIPHTWEATNLHARQVGERVNIETDILARYVERLLYQSRNQSS' A
#
# COMPACT_ATOMS: atom_id res chain seq x y z
N ASP A 1 -3.51 3.59 11.39
CA ASP A 1 -2.59 3.16 12.47
C ASP A 1 -1.14 2.92 12.01
N GLY A 2 -0.72 3.29 10.79
CA GLY A 2 0.69 3.20 10.39
C GLY A 2 1.25 1.77 10.33
N ILE A 3 0.42 0.80 9.96
CA ILE A 3 0.79 -0.63 9.92
C ILE A 3 1.49 -0.90 8.59
N SER A 4 2.74 -1.34 8.65
CA SER A 4 3.45 -1.80 7.45
C SER A 4 2.93 -3.18 7.05
N LEU A 5 2.45 -3.30 5.81
CA LEU A 5 1.85 -4.51 5.25
C LEU A 5 2.45 -4.79 3.88
N THR A 6 2.60 -6.06 3.55
CA THR A 6 3.10 -6.49 2.23
C THR A 6 1.92 -6.71 1.29
N VAL A 7 1.93 -6.02 0.14
CA VAL A 7 0.95 -6.24 -0.94
C VAL A 7 1.30 -7.54 -1.66
N VAL A 8 0.29 -8.37 -1.90
CA VAL A 8 0.44 -9.71 -2.52
C VAL A 8 -0.11 -9.73 -3.94
N ASP A 9 -1.21 -9.03 -4.17
CA ASP A 9 -1.84 -8.93 -5.48
C ASP A 9 -2.54 -7.58 -5.64
N VAL A 10 -2.69 -7.12 -6.87
CA VAL A 10 -3.27 -5.83 -7.23
C VAL A 10 -4.13 -5.95 -8.48
N GLY A 11 -5.31 -5.35 -8.42
CA GLY A 11 -6.19 -5.11 -9.56
C GLY A 11 -6.38 -3.61 -9.81
N ASP A 12 -7.32 -3.28 -10.68
CA ASP A 12 -7.54 -1.88 -11.10
C ASP A 12 -8.01 -0.97 -9.96
N ASP A 13 -8.82 -1.49 -9.03
CA ASP A 13 -9.41 -0.75 -7.92
C ASP A 13 -9.30 -1.45 -6.56
N TRP A 14 -8.49 -2.51 -6.48
CA TRP A 14 -8.30 -3.29 -5.26
C TRP A 14 -6.87 -3.81 -5.13
N PHE A 15 -6.49 -4.15 -3.90
CA PHE A 15 -5.24 -4.87 -3.61
C PHE A 15 -5.45 -5.80 -2.43
N THR A 16 -4.63 -6.84 -2.33
CA THR A 16 -4.60 -7.73 -1.18
C THR A 16 -3.30 -7.57 -0.42
N VAL A 17 -3.37 -7.77 0.90
CA VAL A 17 -2.22 -7.68 1.80
C VAL A 17 -2.09 -8.98 2.59
N TRP A 18 -0.85 -9.31 2.95
CA TRP A 18 -0.57 -10.37 3.89
C TRP A 18 -0.56 -9.85 5.32
N ILE A 19 -1.26 -10.54 6.22
CA ILE A 19 -1.30 -10.23 7.65
C ILE A 19 -0.85 -11.47 8.41
N ILE A 20 0.23 -11.33 9.18
CA ILE A 20 0.71 -12.38 10.08
C ILE A 20 -0.04 -12.32 11.43
N PRO A 21 -0.13 -13.43 12.19
CA PRO A 21 -0.87 -13.47 13.45
C PRO A 21 -0.48 -12.35 14.44
N HIS A 22 0.82 -12.06 14.58
CA HIS A 22 1.28 -10.98 15.45
C HIS A 22 0.71 -9.61 15.06
N THR A 23 0.68 -9.27 13.77
CA THR A 23 0.10 -8.01 13.29
C THR A 23 -1.42 -7.98 13.48
N TRP A 24 -2.10 -9.11 13.31
CA TRP A 24 -3.55 -9.21 13.53
C TRP A 24 -3.92 -8.94 15.00
N GLU A 25 -3.14 -9.50 15.92
CA GLU A 25 -3.34 -9.35 17.37
C GLU A 25 -2.89 -7.99 17.91
N ALA A 26 -1.77 -7.46 17.40
CA ALA A 26 -1.17 -6.23 17.91
C ALA A 26 -1.79 -4.95 17.33
N THR A 27 -2.74 -5.06 16.41
CA THR A 27 -3.37 -3.91 15.75
C THR A 27 -4.89 -3.97 15.82
N ASN A 28 -5.56 -2.87 15.50
CA ASN A 28 -7.02 -2.81 15.46
C ASN A 28 -7.63 -3.40 14.18
N LEU A 29 -6.84 -4.05 13.31
CA LEU A 29 -7.33 -4.62 12.05
C LEU A 29 -8.44 -5.65 12.28
N HIS A 30 -8.37 -6.41 13.37
CA HIS A 30 -9.38 -7.42 13.71
C HIS A 30 -10.76 -6.85 14.06
N ALA A 31 -10.83 -5.57 14.42
CA ALA A 31 -12.07 -4.89 14.78
C ALA A 31 -12.72 -4.15 13.59
N ARG A 32 -12.03 -4.08 12.44
CA ARG A 32 -12.49 -3.39 11.24
C ARG A 32 -13.53 -4.21 10.48
N GLN A 33 -14.52 -3.51 9.94
CA GLN A 33 -15.58 -4.13 9.13
C GLN A 33 -15.51 -3.74 7.67
N VAL A 34 -16.11 -4.58 6.81
CA VAL A 34 -16.25 -4.29 5.38
C VAL A 34 -17.02 -2.98 5.19
N GLY A 35 -16.48 -2.09 4.34
CA GLY A 35 -17.05 -0.76 4.08
C GLY A 35 -16.45 0.34 4.94
N GLU A 36 -15.63 0.02 5.95
CA GLU A 36 -14.88 1.05 6.68
C GLU A 36 -13.79 1.68 5.83
N ARG A 37 -13.60 2.99 6.00
CA ARG A 37 -12.51 3.73 5.37
C ARG A 37 -11.22 3.54 6.14
N VAL A 38 -10.12 3.40 5.42
CA VAL A 38 -8.76 3.34 5.96
C VAL A 38 -7.89 4.41 5.29
N ASN A 39 -6.89 4.88 6.01
CA ASN A 39 -5.87 5.74 5.44
C ASN A 39 -4.80 4.88 4.77
N ILE A 40 -4.44 5.20 3.54
CA ILE A 40 -3.41 4.51 2.77
C ILE A 40 -2.24 5.48 2.56
N GLU A 41 -1.03 5.01 2.89
CA GLU A 41 0.22 5.73 2.65
C GLU A 41 1.12 4.83 1.80
N THR A 42 1.64 5.36 0.70
CA THR A 42 2.58 4.64 -0.18
C THR A 42 4.01 4.82 0.32
N ASP A 43 4.85 3.80 0.14
CA ASP A 43 6.27 3.91 0.46
C ASP A 43 6.92 5.07 -0.30
N ILE A 44 7.79 5.79 0.40
CA ILE A 44 8.61 6.86 -0.15
C ILE A 44 9.41 6.38 -1.37
N LEU A 45 9.87 5.12 -1.37
CA LEU A 45 10.55 4.49 -2.50
C LEU A 45 9.68 4.49 -3.76
N ALA A 46 8.37 4.21 -3.65
CA ALA A 46 7.46 4.22 -4.78
C ALA A 46 7.37 5.62 -5.42
N ARG A 47 7.35 6.68 -4.60
CA ARG A 47 7.40 8.07 -5.09
C ARG A 47 8.70 8.40 -5.81
N TYR A 48 9.83 7.88 -5.34
CA TYR A 48 11.11 8.06 -6.02
C TYR A 48 11.15 7.33 -7.36
N VAL A 49 10.66 6.09 -7.42
CA VAL A 49 10.57 5.32 -8.68
C VAL A 49 9.65 6.04 -9.67
N GLU A 50 8.48 6.50 -9.23
CA GLU A 50 7.56 7.27 -10.06
C GLU A 50 8.26 8.50 -10.65
N ARG A 51 8.96 9.29 -9.83
CA ARG A 51 9.69 10.48 -10.28
C ARG A 51 10.77 10.15 -11.32
N LEU A 52 11.51 9.06 -11.13
CA LEU A 52 12.51 8.61 -12.10
C LEU A 52 11.86 8.22 -13.44
N LEU A 53 10.76 7.47 -13.40
CA LEU A 53 10.02 7.08 -14.61
C LEU A 53 9.47 8.28 -15.37
N TYR A 54 8.95 9.30 -14.67
CA TYR A 54 8.52 10.57 -15.28
C TYR A 54 9.67 11.30 -15.96
N GLN A 55 10.85 11.37 -15.33
CA GLN A 55 12.02 12.02 -15.91
C GLN A 55 12.52 11.28 -17.16
N SER A 56 12.54 9.95 -17.15
CA SER A 56 12.93 9.14 -18.31
C SER A 56 11.96 9.30 -19.49
N ARG A 57 10.65 9.41 -19.22
CA ARG A 57 9.64 9.68 -20.27
C ARG A 57 9.81 11.06 -20.90
N ASN A 58 10.12 12.09 -20.10
CA ASN A 58 10.24 13.47 -20.59
C ASN A 58 11.56 13.76 -21.33
N GLN A 59 12.57 12.89 -21.26
CA GLN A 59 13.82 13.02 -22.02
C GLN A 59 13.76 12.36 -23.40
N SER A 60 12.71 11.57 -23.65
CA SER A 60 12.50 10.83 -24.91
C SER A 60 11.52 11.54 -25.86
N SER A 61 11.25 12.84 -25.64
CA SER A 61 10.40 13.71 -26.47
C SER A 61 11.14 14.98 -26.85
#